data_AF-A0A433WY80-F1
#
_entry.id   AF-A0A433WY80-F1
#
_cell.length_a   1.000
_cell.length_b   1.000
_cell.length_c   1.000
_cell.angle_alpha   90.00
_cell.angle_beta   90.00
_cell.angle_gamma   90.00
#
_symmetry.space_group_name_H-M   'P 1'
#
loop_
_entity.id
_entity.type
_entity.pdbx_description
1 polymer ?
#
loop_
_entity_poly.entity_id
_entity_poly.type
_entity_poly.pdbx_seq_one_letter_code
_entity_poly.pdbx_strand_id
1 'polypeptide(L)'
;MKNPIIRLTKQGNPGNIMMIYLAAIKMREALGGGTICNVKIPIFDIDIPDLYESGQHAVHDKEDTNSKLSGRLPTRAYASALEKVHAKVFMLEGFYQNIDNFPSRSSFDYEKYFPLIENSSEGGSDEELVISIRGGDILKLIHPHYAMLPPEFYAFLIQKTRKRPVFYGQLDESPYMAELRERFPTAKFIPSRGVAEDFDYLRKSTHIVPSLSTFSWLAAWMSKAKNIYLPVAGIFSPTQHPSSMLLPIDDERYEFYSFPIYYALDIEHYRTYLDPVRNCWERTEPRLLSPALKNRHESFDASLGLFDPDDYLRLNTHLADDHAKFGGVGLLNHFTTHGYWSGSRSFKFSDRDYAMRYPKASLEVALGKYSSLLDHYLHVGRHMGYDCR
;
A
#
# COMPACT_ATOMS: atom_id res chain seq x y z
N MET A 1 22.11 12.89 8.76
CA MET A 1 21.12 13.99 8.97
C MET A 1 20.67 14.01 10.44
N LYS A 2 20.64 15.16 11.14
CA LYS A 2 20.16 15.20 12.55
C LYS A 2 18.64 15.45 12.58
N ASN A 3 17.89 14.37 12.83
CA ASN A 3 16.46 14.36 13.17
C ASN A 3 15.49 15.03 12.16
N PRO A 4 15.25 14.44 10.97
CA PRO A 4 14.26 14.94 10.02
C PRO A 4 12.83 14.88 10.55
N ILE A 5 11.96 15.77 10.05
CA ILE A 5 10.52 15.72 10.25
C ILE A 5 9.87 14.88 9.14
N ILE A 6 9.07 13.89 9.51
CA ILE A 6 8.26 13.09 8.60
C ILE A 6 6.80 13.48 8.83
N ARG A 7 6.24 14.25 7.91
CA ARG A 7 4.90 14.80 8.03
C ARG A 7 3.91 14.01 7.18
N LEU A 8 2.80 13.61 7.77
CA LEU A 8 1.72 12.92 7.07
C LEU A 8 0.69 13.91 6.55
N THR A 9 0.08 13.61 5.39
CA THR A 9 -1.21 14.20 5.03
C THR A 9 -2.34 13.46 5.74
N LYS A 10 -3.38 14.20 6.13
CA LYS A 10 -4.60 13.64 6.76
C LYS A 10 -5.62 13.25 5.68
N GLN A 11 -5.18 12.50 4.68
CA GLN A 11 -6.04 12.09 3.57
C GLN A 11 -6.73 10.75 3.84
N GLY A 12 -8.03 10.70 3.53
CA GLY A 12 -8.82 9.47 3.58
C GLY A 12 -9.39 9.11 4.95
N ASN A 13 -9.82 7.86 5.06
CA ASN A 13 -10.46 7.32 6.26
C ASN A 13 -9.41 6.82 7.29
N PRO A 14 -9.83 6.40 8.50
CA PRO A 14 -8.90 5.91 9.52
C PRO A 14 -7.97 4.76 9.04
N GLY A 15 -8.47 3.87 8.16
CA GLY A 15 -7.67 2.81 7.54
C GLY A 15 -6.47 3.34 6.77
N ASN A 16 -6.70 4.36 5.94
CA ASN A 16 -5.65 5.01 5.17
C ASN A 16 -4.65 5.71 6.08
N ILE A 17 -5.11 6.50 7.08
CA ILE A 17 -4.20 7.22 7.99
C ILE A 17 -3.28 6.26 8.74
N MET A 18 -3.77 5.10 9.17
CA MET A 18 -2.94 4.07 9.80
C MET A 18 -1.90 3.48 8.83
N MET A 19 -2.23 3.27 7.57
CA MET A 19 -1.26 2.81 6.55
C MET A 19 -0.17 3.85 6.29
N ILE A 20 -0.53 5.13 6.17
CA ILE A 20 0.42 6.24 6.04
C ILE A 20 1.33 6.27 7.29
N TYR A 21 0.77 6.07 8.49
CA TYR A 21 1.53 6.04 9.74
C TYR A 21 2.52 4.86 9.82
N LEU A 22 2.14 3.67 9.39
CA LEU A 22 3.06 2.53 9.27
C LEU A 22 4.19 2.81 8.27
N ALA A 23 3.88 3.41 7.12
CA ALA A 23 4.90 3.83 6.14
C ALA A 23 5.87 4.87 6.74
N ALA A 24 5.35 5.81 7.55
CA ALA A 24 6.17 6.80 8.25
C ALA A 24 7.08 6.17 9.30
N ILE A 25 6.62 5.15 10.03
CA ILE A 25 7.44 4.38 10.97
C ILE A 25 8.60 3.70 10.24
N LYS A 26 8.32 3.03 9.13
CA LYS A 26 9.36 2.39 8.30
C LYS A 26 10.35 3.41 7.72
N MET A 27 9.87 4.58 7.33
CA MET A 27 10.71 5.68 6.86
C MET A 27 11.63 6.23 7.95
N ARG A 28 11.11 6.41 9.16
CA ARG A 28 11.91 6.81 10.33
C ARG A 28 13.04 5.84 10.61
N GLU A 29 12.78 4.53 10.51
CA GLU A 29 13.82 3.50 10.66
C GLU A 29 14.91 3.62 9.58
N ALA A 30 14.53 3.78 8.31
CA ALA A 30 15.48 3.94 7.21
C ALA A 30 16.34 5.20 7.30
N LEU A 31 15.81 6.27 7.92
CA LEU A 31 16.54 7.51 8.19
C LEU A 31 17.45 7.42 9.42
N GLY A 32 17.40 6.32 10.18
CA GLY A 32 18.11 6.19 11.45
C GLY A 32 17.54 7.07 12.58
N GLY A 33 16.30 7.53 12.45
CA GLY A 33 15.65 8.46 13.37
C GLY A 33 14.72 9.45 12.67
N GLY A 34 14.25 10.45 13.42
CA GLY A 34 13.31 11.47 12.92
C GLY A 34 12.05 11.58 13.76
N THR A 35 11.37 12.71 13.62
CA THR A 35 10.11 13.01 14.30
C THR A 35 8.96 12.86 13.32
N ILE A 36 8.06 11.91 13.59
CA ILE A 36 6.78 11.80 12.85
C ILE A 36 5.83 12.85 13.40
N CYS A 37 5.09 13.57 12.55
CA CYS A 37 4.15 14.61 12.97
C CYS A 37 2.86 14.64 12.13
N ASN A 38 1.88 15.44 12.60
CA ASN A 38 0.57 15.63 11.97
C ASN A 38 -0.28 14.35 11.86
N VAL A 39 -0.26 13.51 12.90
CA VAL A 39 -0.96 12.22 12.95
C VAL A 39 -2.18 12.33 13.85
N LYS A 40 -3.34 11.86 13.37
CA LYS A 40 -4.54 11.74 14.21
C LYS A 40 -5.24 10.41 13.94
N ILE A 41 -5.13 9.48 14.89
CA ILE A 41 -5.77 8.17 14.86
C ILE A 41 -6.53 7.99 16.19
N PRO A 42 -7.74 8.58 16.32
CA PRO A 42 -8.45 8.64 17.60
C PRO A 42 -8.76 7.27 18.21
N ILE A 43 -8.94 6.24 17.37
CA ILE A 43 -9.25 4.87 17.82
C ILE A 43 -8.12 4.22 18.65
N PHE A 44 -6.91 4.78 18.63
CA PHE A 44 -5.76 4.32 19.42
C PHE A 44 -5.18 5.43 20.30
N ASP A 45 -5.93 6.52 20.52
CA ASP A 45 -5.46 7.70 21.27
C ASP A 45 -4.13 8.27 20.74
N ILE A 46 -3.91 8.19 19.42
CA ILE A 46 -2.73 8.77 18.77
C ILE A 46 -3.12 10.15 18.26
N ASP A 47 -2.65 11.20 18.94
CA ASP A 47 -2.71 12.59 18.49
C ASP A 47 -1.30 13.20 18.54
N ILE A 48 -0.64 13.24 17.39
CA ILE A 48 0.70 13.80 17.25
C ILE A 48 0.57 15.15 16.53
N PRO A 49 0.95 16.27 17.19
CA PRO A 49 0.74 17.60 16.63
C PRO A 49 1.51 17.79 15.32
N ASP A 50 1.05 18.74 14.51
CA ASP A 50 1.83 19.20 13.36
C ASP A 50 3.01 20.04 13.86
N LEU A 51 4.21 19.66 13.47
CA LEU A 51 5.46 20.36 13.83
C LEU A 51 6.04 21.13 12.64
N TYR A 52 5.34 21.13 11.51
CA TYR A 52 5.79 21.81 10.31
C TYR A 52 5.49 23.30 10.37
N GLU A 53 6.54 24.10 10.26
CA GLU A 53 6.46 25.55 10.21
C GLU A 53 6.37 26.01 8.75
N SER A 54 5.52 27.00 8.49
CA SER A 54 5.39 27.58 7.15
C SER A 54 6.73 28.17 6.67
N GLY A 55 7.08 27.92 5.41
CA GLY A 55 8.30 28.42 4.78
C GLY A 55 9.50 27.46 4.78
N GLN A 56 9.41 26.31 5.46
CA GLN A 56 10.43 25.26 5.33
C GLN A 56 10.33 24.57 3.96
N HIS A 57 11.47 24.33 3.30
CA HIS A 57 11.48 23.52 2.08
C HIS A 57 11.34 22.05 2.45
N ALA A 58 10.35 21.38 1.87
CA ALA A 58 10.08 19.98 2.08
C ALA A 58 10.26 19.17 0.80
N VAL A 59 10.71 17.94 0.95
CA VAL A 59 10.64 16.94 -0.13
C VAL A 59 9.27 16.28 -0.05
N HIS A 60 8.58 16.19 -1.18
CA HIS A 60 7.23 15.67 -1.27
C HIS A 60 7.22 14.32 -2.00
N ASP A 61 6.73 13.29 -1.33
CA ASP A 61 6.29 12.07 -1.98
C ASP A 61 4.79 12.18 -2.26
N LYS A 62 4.47 12.67 -3.46
CA LYS A 62 3.11 13.02 -3.87
C LYS A 62 2.25 11.79 -4.14
N GLU A 63 0.93 11.94 -3.99
CA GLU A 63 -0.04 10.90 -4.34
C GLU A 63 0.13 10.37 -5.78
N ASP A 64 0.37 11.25 -6.76
CA ASP A 64 0.61 10.84 -8.15
C ASP A 64 1.87 9.97 -8.29
N THR A 65 2.95 10.35 -7.61
CA THR A 65 4.18 9.54 -7.58
C THR A 65 3.95 8.20 -6.89
N ASN A 66 3.29 8.21 -5.73
CA ASN A 66 2.96 7.00 -4.98
C ASN A 66 2.06 6.06 -5.79
N SER A 67 1.07 6.60 -6.51
CA SER A 67 0.15 5.84 -7.37
C SER A 67 0.86 5.19 -8.55
N LYS A 68 1.77 5.92 -9.21
CA LYS A 68 2.66 5.38 -10.26
C LYS A 68 3.54 4.25 -9.75
N LEU A 69 3.87 4.24 -8.47
CA LEU A 69 4.67 3.21 -7.80
C LEU A 69 3.81 2.13 -7.14
N SER A 70 2.55 1.97 -7.55
CA SER A 70 1.63 0.98 -6.98
C SER A 70 1.50 1.08 -5.45
N GLY A 71 1.39 2.31 -4.96
CA GLY A 71 1.25 2.63 -3.55
C GLY A 71 2.55 2.49 -2.76
N ARG A 72 3.68 2.12 -3.39
CA ARG A 72 4.94 1.87 -2.68
C ARG A 72 5.69 3.16 -2.35
N LEU A 73 6.37 3.17 -1.20
CA LEU A 73 7.32 4.18 -0.78
C LEU A 73 8.74 3.59 -0.86
N PRO A 74 9.60 4.05 -1.78
CA PRO A 74 11.00 3.63 -1.90
C PRO A 74 11.88 4.06 -0.71
N THR A 75 11.63 3.50 0.47
CA THR A 75 12.12 4.02 1.77
C THR A 75 13.63 4.25 1.79
N ARG A 76 14.43 3.25 1.35
CA ARG A 76 15.90 3.34 1.34
C ARG A 76 16.42 4.35 0.31
N ALA A 77 15.77 4.41 -0.85
CA ALA A 77 16.14 5.34 -1.92
C ALA A 77 15.87 6.78 -1.50
N TYR A 78 14.70 7.05 -0.91
CA TYR A 78 14.40 8.34 -0.32
C TYR A 78 15.36 8.69 0.82
N ALA A 79 15.67 7.76 1.73
CA ALA A 79 16.59 8.04 2.84
C ALA A 79 17.96 8.53 2.33
N SER A 80 18.50 7.89 1.29
CA SER A 80 19.75 8.33 0.65
C SER A 80 19.60 9.68 -0.07
N ALA A 81 18.53 9.89 -0.84
CA ALA A 81 18.31 11.13 -1.57
C ALA A 81 18.12 12.34 -0.62
N LEU A 82 17.34 12.16 0.45
CA LEU A 82 17.07 13.17 1.47
C LEU A 82 18.36 13.64 2.15
N GLU A 83 19.29 12.71 2.43
CA GLU A 83 20.59 13.04 3.01
C GLU A 83 21.42 13.94 2.09
N LYS A 84 21.48 13.62 0.79
CA LYS A 84 22.26 14.36 -0.20
C LYS A 84 21.74 15.78 -0.45
N VAL A 85 20.42 15.98 -0.34
CA VAL A 85 19.81 17.31 -0.49
C VAL A 85 19.64 18.05 0.84
N HIS A 86 20.13 17.45 1.94
CA HIS A 86 20.00 17.96 3.30
C HIS A 86 18.57 18.37 3.68
N ALA A 87 17.58 17.59 3.22
CA ALA A 87 16.17 17.86 3.49
C ALA A 87 15.88 17.77 4.99
N LYS A 88 15.22 18.78 5.56
CA LYS A 88 14.77 18.75 6.97
C LYS A 88 13.38 18.15 7.13
N VAL A 89 12.56 18.24 6.09
CA VAL A 89 11.16 17.81 6.09
C VAL A 89 10.91 16.88 4.91
N PHE A 90 10.26 15.76 5.18
CA PHE A 90 9.73 14.83 4.20
C PHE A 90 8.22 14.70 4.37
N MET A 91 7.48 14.96 3.30
CA MET A 91 6.02 14.99 3.27
C MET A 91 5.51 13.72 2.61
N LEU A 92 4.73 12.96 3.36
CA LEU A 92 4.04 11.77 2.88
C LEU A 92 2.63 12.16 2.45
N GLU A 93 2.39 12.23 1.14
CA GLU A 93 1.15 12.77 0.57
C GLU A 93 0.34 11.74 -0.23
N GLY A 94 0.74 10.47 -0.25
CA GLY A 94 -0.02 9.36 -0.85
C GLY A 94 -0.78 8.50 0.18
N PHE A 95 -1.42 7.42 -0.30
CA PHE A 95 -2.12 6.46 0.56
C PHE A 95 -1.24 5.32 1.07
N TYR A 96 -0.09 5.07 0.43
CA TYR A 96 0.89 4.06 0.84
C TYR A 96 0.34 2.64 0.95
N GLN A 97 -0.63 2.29 0.10
CA GLN A 97 -1.31 1.00 0.11
C GLN A 97 -0.46 -0.08 -0.57
N ASN A 98 0.69 -0.38 0.00
CA ASN A 98 1.57 -1.44 -0.44
C ASN A 98 2.11 -2.16 0.78
N ILE A 99 2.04 -3.50 0.79
CA ILE A 99 2.49 -4.33 1.90
C ILE A 99 3.97 -4.07 2.26
N ASP A 100 4.79 -3.73 1.26
CA ASP A 100 6.20 -3.40 1.44
C ASP A 100 6.42 -2.08 2.18
N ASN A 101 5.40 -1.26 2.41
CA ASN A 101 5.54 -0.05 3.22
C ASN A 101 5.44 -0.34 4.71
N PHE A 102 4.95 -1.52 5.09
CA PHE A 102 4.68 -1.83 6.48
C PHE A 102 5.89 -2.53 7.12
N PRO A 103 6.10 -2.35 8.44
CA PRO A 103 7.02 -3.18 9.19
C PRO A 103 6.67 -4.67 9.08
N SER A 104 7.66 -5.56 9.15
CA SER A 104 7.40 -7.00 9.11
C SER A 104 6.64 -7.45 10.36
N ARG A 105 5.59 -8.24 10.19
CA ARG A 105 4.85 -8.85 11.32
C ARG A 105 5.72 -9.71 12.23
N SER A 106 6.74 -10.35 11.68
CA SER A 106 7.64 -11.21 12.47
C SER A 106 8.54 -10.43 13.43
N SER A 107 8.79 -9.14 13.17
CA SER A 107 9.77 -8.34 13.90
C SER A 107 9.18 -7.07 14.53
N PHE A 108 7.94 -6.70 14.20
CA PHE A 108 7.31 -5.47 14.65
C PHE A 108 6.16 -5.77 15.61
N ASP A 109 6.22 -5.16 16.79
CA ASP A 109 5.17 -5.25 17.80
C ASP A 109 4.01 -4.30 17.46
N TYR A 110 3.05 -4.79 16.68
CA TYR A 110 1.85 -4.02 16.34
C TYR A 110 0.97 -3.68 17.55
N GLU A 111 0.96 -4.49 18.61
CA GLU A 111 0.13 -4.25 19.79
C GLU A 111 0.64 -3.07 20.61
N LYS A 112 1.96 -2.84 20.62
CA LYS A 112 2.55 -1.63 21.23
C LYS A 112 2.09 -0.33 20.57
N TYR A 113 1.93 -0.33 19.24
CA TYR A 113 1.53 0.88 18.49
C TYR A 113 0.02 1.01 18.32
N PHE A 114 -0.69 -0.12 18.34
CA PHE A 114 -2.13 -0.20 18.14
C PHE A 114 -2.70 -1.14 19.20
N PRO A 115 -2.81 -0.71 20.47
CA PRO A 115 -3.24 -1.58 21.56
C PRO A 115 -4.68 -2.06 21.34
N LEU A 116 -4.99 -3.25 21.84
CA LEU A 116 -6.36 -3.74 21.90
C LEU A 116 -7.14 -2.94 22.96
N ILE A 117 -8.42 -2.72 22.72
CA ILE A 117 -9.34 -2.13 23.67
C ILE A 117 -9.60 -3.18 24.78
N GLU A 118 -9.21 -2.84 26.01
CA GLU A 118 -9.25 -3.73 27.19
C GLU A 118 -10.66 -4.26 27.51
N ASN A 119 -11.70 -3.50 27.17
CA ASN A 119 -13.10 -3.84 27.47
C ASN A 119 -13.98 -4.03 26.22
N SER A 120 -13.41 -4.16 25.02
CA SER A 120 -14.23 -4.40 23.82
C SER A 120 -14.67 -5.87 23.74
N SER A 121 -15.83 -6.09 23.09
CA SER A 121 -16.40 -7.42 22.88
C SER A 121 -15.37 -8.44 22.40
N GLU A 122 -15.54 -9.68 22.83
CA GLU A 122 -14.84 -10.82 22.24
C GLU A 122 -15.03 -10.84 20.72
N GLY A 123 -13.95 -11.06 19.98
CA GLY A 123 -14.03 -11.28 18.53
C GLY A 123 -14.74 -12.60 18.21
N GLY A 124 -14.82 -12.95 16.93
CA GLY A 124 -15.36 -14.26 16.53
C GLY A 124 -14.51 -15.42 17.06
N SER A 125 -15.18 -16.40 17.64
CA SER A 125 -14.60 -17.64 18.17
C SER A 125 -14.02 -18.55 17.07
N ASP A 126 -13.34 -19.64 17.45
CA ASP A 126 -12.77 -20.61 16.50
C ASP A 126 -13.84 -21.33 15.66
N GLU A 127 -15.08 -21.38 16.15
CA GLU A 127 -16.24 -22.00 15.49
C GLU A 127 -16.97 -21.05 14.53
N GLU A 128 -16.59 -19.76 14.52
CA GLU A 128 -17.25 -18.71 13.75
C GLU A 128 -16.38 -18.27 12.57
N LEU A 129 -17.05 -17.93 11.46
CA LEU A 129 -16.45 -17.28 10.31
C LEU A 129 -16.95 -15.83 10.29
N VAL A 130 -16.07 -14.90 10.67
CA VAL A 130 -16.43 -13.47 10.71
C VAL A 130 -16.27 -12.86 9.33
N ILE A 131 -17.39 -12.47 8.75
CA ILE A 131 -17.50 -11.90 7.41
C ILE A 131 -17.73 -10.41 7.55
N SER A 132 -16.70 -9.63 7.25
CA SER A 132 -16.81 -8.18 7.24
C SER A 132 -17.66 -7.75 6.05
N ILE A 133 -18.76 -7.05 6.33
CA ILE A 133 -19.57 -6.37 5.32
C ILE A 133 -19.25 -4.88 5.39
N ARG A 134 -18.82 -4.35 4.24
CA ARG A 134 -18.65 -2.92 4.04
C ARG A 134 -19.91 -2.40 3.35
N GLY A 135 -20.54 -1.42 3.98
CA GLY A 135 -21.77 -0.75 3.57
C GLY A 135 -21.57 0.75 3.65
N GLY A 136 -22.63 1.52 3.93
CA GLY A 136 -22.58 2.98 3.97
C GLY A 136 -22.07 3.61 2.68
N ASP A 137 -20.92 4.28 2.75
CA ASP A 137 -20.36 5.09 1.67
C ASP A 137 -20.03 4.31 0.38
N ILE A 138 -19.73 3.00 0.49
CA ILE A 138 -19.51 2.14 -0.69
C ILE A 138 -20.79 2.00 -1.53
N LEU A 139 -21.96 2.06 -0.88
CA LEU A 139 -23.28 1.97 -1.52
C LEU A 139 -23.60 3.24 -2.32
N LYS A 140 -22.83 4.32 -2.12
CA LYS A 140 -22.93 5.59 -2.83
C LYS A 140 -21.98 5.70 -4.03
N LEU A 141 -21.38 4.59 -4.46
CA LEU A 141 -20.49 4.53 -5.63
C LEU A 141 -19.24 5.44 -5.56
N ILE A 142 -18.65 5.61 -4.37
CA ILE A 142 -17.49 6.50 -4.19
C ILE A 142 -16.26 6.03 -5.01
N HIS A 143 -16.12 4.73 -5.27
CA HIS A 143 -15.11 4.21 -6.19
C HIS A 143 -15.59 2.92 -6.88
N PRO A 144 -15.42 2.76 -8.21
CA PRO A 144 -15.90 1.59 -8.94
C PRO A 144 -15.21 0.26 -8.57
N HIS A 145 -14.13 0.29 -7.79
CA HIS A 145 -13.36 -0.90 -7.40
C HIS A 145 -13.73 -1.38 -5.99
N TYR A 146 -14.55 -0.61 -5.27
CA TYR A 146 -15.16 -1.01 -4.02
C TYR A 146 -16.47 -1.73 -4.31
N ALA A 147 -16.38 -2.93 -4.88
CA ALA A 147 -17.53 -3.75 -5.20
C ALA A 147 -17.88 -4.69 -4.03
N MET A 148 -19.13 -5.14 -3.99
CA MET A 148 -19.53 -6.19 -3.05
C MET A 148 -18.98 -7.55 -3.50
N LEU A 149 -18.97 -8.51 -2.59
CA LEU A 149 -18.71 -9.92 -2.94
C LEU A 149 -20.04 -10.65 -3.15
N PRO A 150 -20.11 -11.62 -4.06
CA PRO A 150 -21.31 -12.45 -4.23
C PRO A 150 -21.69 -13.18 -2.93
N PRO A 151 -22.97 -13.19 -2.51
CA PRO A 151 -23.44 -14.03 -1.40
C PRO A 151 -23.08 -15.52 -1.57
N GLU A 152 -22.99 -15.98 -2.82
CA GLU A 152 -22.56 -17.32 -3.19
C GLU A 152 -21.14 -17.64 -2.70
N PHE A 153 -20.23 -16.66 -2.70
CA PHE A 153 -18.87 -16.85 -2.20
C PHE A 153 -18.85 -17.13 -0.70
N TYR A 154 -19.69 -16.43 0.07
CA TYR A 154 -19.83 -16.71 1.49
C TYR A 154 -20.42 -18.10 1.73
N ALA A 155 -21.44 -18.50 0.95
CA ALA A 155 -22.01 -19.85 1.03
C ALA A 155 -20.95 -20.93 0.77
N PHE A 156 -20.10 -20.72 -0.24
CA PHE A 156 -18.95 -21.58 -0.52
C PHE A 156 -17.98 -21.65 0.68
N LEU A 157 -17.57 -20.51 1.25
CA LEU A 157 -16.65 -20.49 2.39
C LEU A 157 -17.26 -21.15 3.64
N ILE A 158 -18.54 -20.93 3.93
CA ILE A 158 -19.26 -21.56 5.03
C ILE A 158 -19.28 -23.09 4.84
N GLN A 159 -19.58 -23.56 3.63
CA GLN A 159 -19.57 -24.99 3.31
C GLN A 159 -18.16 -25.60 3.43
N LYS A 160 -17.14 -24.91 2.92
CA LYS A 160 -15.75 -25.34 2.97
C LYS A 160 -15.25 -25.46 4.41
N THR A 161 -15.50 -24.43 5.21
CA THR A 161 -14.93 -24.29 6.56
C THR A 161 -15.75 -24.96 7.65
N ARG A 162 -17.04 -25.21 7.38
CA ARG A 162 -18.04 -25.73 8.35
C ARG A 162 -18.23 -24.82 9.58
N LYS A 163 -17.85 -23.55 9.48
CA LYS A 163 -17.96 -22.55 10.55
C LYS A 163 -19.31 -21.83 10.50
N ARG A 164 -19.76 -21.34 11.65
CA ARG A 164 -20.99 -20.55 11.75
C ARG A 164 -20.74 -19.12 11.22
N PRO A 165 -21.51 -18.63 10.24
CA PRO A 165 -21.31 -17.29 9.71
C PRO A 165 -21.72 -16.20 10.69
N VAL A 166 -20.84 -15.20 10.83
CA VAL A 166 -21.11 -13.94 11.52
C VAL A 166 -20.91 -12.80 10.54
N PHE A 167 -21.98 -12.22 10.02
CA PHE A 167 -21.93 -11.01 9.21
C PHE A 167 -21.78 -9.80 10.12
N TYR A 168 -20.68 -9.06 9.95
CA TYR A 168 -20.25 -8.01 10.85
C TYR A 168 -19.94 -6.71 10.11
N GLY A 169 -20.38 -5.57 10.64
CA GLY A 169 -19.99 -4.24 10.17
C GLY A 169 -21.15 -3.39 9.69
N GLN A 170 -21.03 -2.76 8.53
CA GLN A 170 -22.02 -1.81 8.03
C GLN A 170 -23.18 -2.56 7.35
N LEU A 171 -24.18 -2.93 8.14
CA LEU A 171 -25.32 -3.77 7.73
C LEU A 171 -26.59 -2.95 7.46
N ASP A 172 -26.45 -1.80 6.78
CA ASP A 172 -27.58 -0.95 6.42
C ASP A 172 -28.61 -1.72 5.57
N GLU A 173 -29.90 -1.49 5.82
CA GLU A 173 -30.97 -2.13 5.06
C GLU A 173 -30.83 -1.83 3.56
N SER A 174 -30.82 -2.88 2.75
CA SER A 174 -30.59 -2.82 1.30
C SER A 174 -31.02 -4.14 0.64
N PRO A 175 -31.22 -4.18 -0.69
CA PRO A 175 -31.50 -5.42 -1.41
C PRO A 175 -30.43 -6.50 -1.21
N TYR A 176 -29.16 -6.12 -1.05
CA TYR A 176 -28.06 -7.04 -0.75
C TYR A 176 -28.17 -7.63 0.67
N MET A 177 -28.45 -6.79 1.67
CA MET A 177 -28.63 -7.26 3.05
C MET A 177 -29.87 -8.14 3.22
N ALA A 178 -30.97 -7.81 2.53
CA ALA A 178 -32.17 -8.63 2.50
C ALA A 178 -31.85 -10.05 2.00
N GLU A 179 -31.10 -10.17 0.89
CA GLU A 179 -30.70 -11.47 0.38
C GLU A 179 -29.76 -12.21 1.35
N LEU A 180 -28.79 -11.54 1.96
CA LEU A 180 -27.92 -12.19 2.95
C LEU A 180 -28.73 -12.80 4.10
N ARG A 181 -29.75 -12.09 4.61
CA ARG A 181 -30.62 -12.59 5.68
C ARG A 181 -31.47 -13.78 5.22
N GLU A 182 -32.02 -13.71 4.01
CA GLU A 182 -32.81 -14.81 3.43
C GLU A 182 -31.96 -16.07 3.22
N ARG A 183 -30.76 -15.91 2.66
CA ARG A 183 -29.85 -17.01 2.32
C ARG A 183 -29.18 -17.64 3.53
N PHE A 184 -28.94 -16.85 4.58
CA PHE A 184 -28.24 -17.29 5.78
C PHE A 184 -29.08 -17.05 7.05
N PRO A 185 -30.25 -17.70 7.19
CA PRO A 185 -31.21 -17.41 8.27
C PRO A 185 -30.68 -17.77 9.67
N THR A 186 -29.66 -18.63 9.74
CA THR A 186 -29.02 -19.03 11.00
C THR A 186 -27.74 -18.23 11.31
N ALA A 187 -27.36 -17.30 10.43
CA ALA A 187 -26.18 -16.45 10.65
C ALA A 187 -26.44 -15.41 11.75
N LYS A 188 -25.36 -15.02 12.43
CA LYS A 188 -25.39 -13.87 13.33
C LYS A 188 -25.13 -12.60 12.50
N PHE A 189 -25.97 -11.59 12.69
CA PHE A 189 -25.78 -10.27 12.07
C PHE A 189 -25.50 -9.26 13.17
N ILE A 190 -24.29 -8.72 13.19
CA ILE A 190 -23.84 -7.74 14.19
C ILE A 190 -23.60 -6.40 13.47
N PRO A 191 -24.45 -5.39 13.69
CA PRO A 191 -24.23 -4.07 13.10
C PRO A 191 -22.98 -3.40 13.69
N SER A 192 -22.45 -2.43 12.95
CA SER A 192 -21.31 -1.61 13.34
C SER A 192 -21.56 -0.99 14.72
N ARG A 193 -20.53 -1.03 15.57
CA ARG A 193 -20.53 -0.42 16.90
C ARG A 193 -19.60 0.79 16.98
N GLY A 194 -19.25 1.33 15.81
CA GLY A 194 -18.28 2.39 15.64
C GLY A 194 -16.90 1.86 15.25
N VAL A 195 -16.08 2.77 14.73
CA VAL A 195 -14.80 2.45 14.08
C VAL A 195 -13.86 1.67 14.99
N ALA A 196 -13.76 2.05 16.28
CA ALA A 196 -12.84 1.41 17.22
C ALA A 196 -13.25 -0.04 17.51
N GLU A 197 -14.50 -0.27 17.91
CA GLU A 197 -15.00 -1.63 18.20
C GLU A 197 -14.99 -2.53 16.96
N ASP A 198 -15.30 -1.98 15.78
CA ASP A 198 -15.29 -2.75 14.55
C ASP A 198 -13.91 -3.22 14.15
N PHE A 199 -12.90 -2.36 14.29
CA PHE A 199 -11.50 -2.70 14.01
C PHE A 199 -11.02 -3.81 14.95
N ASP A 200 -11.33 -3.67 16.24
CA ASP A 200 -10.90 -4.60 17.28
C ASP A 200 -11.63 -5.94 17.22
N TYR A 201 -12.93 -5.94 16.93
CA TYR A 201 -13.69 -7.18 16.75
C TYR A 201 -13.08 -8.04 15.65
N LEU A 202 -12.74 -7.44 14.51
CA LEU A 202 -12.03 -8.13 13.42
C LEU A 202 -10.65 -8.60 13.88
N ARG A 203 -9.83 -7.75 14.53
CA ARG A 203 -8.50 -8.14 15.03
C ARG A 203 -8.50 -9.30 16.01
N LYS A 204 -9.54 -9.40 16.85
CA LYS A 204 -9.74 -10.45 17.85
C LYS A 204 -10.38 -11.71 17.27
N SER A 205 -10.83 -11.70 16.02
CA SER A 205 -11.51 -12.83 15.39
C SER A 205 -10.54 -13.92 14.91
N THR A 206 -10.95 -15.18 15.02
CA THR A 206 -10.10 -16.33 14.68
C THR A 206 -10.08 -16.66 13.19
N HIS A 207 -11.22 -16.51 12.50
CA HIS A 207 -11.39 -16.78 11.07
C HIS A 207 -12.08 -15.59 10.41
N ILE A 208 -11.42 -14.97 9.43
CA ILE A 208 -11.84 -13.67 8.90
C ILE A 208 -12.04 -13.74 7.39
N VAL A 209 -13.13 -13.17 6.91
CA VAL A 209 -13.34 -12.79 5.50
C VAL A 209 -13.40 -11.26 5.45
N PRO A 210 -12.32 -10.57 5.08
CA PRO A 210 -12.35 -9.12 4.95
C PRO A 210 -13.21 -8.71 3.74
N SER A 211 -13.96 -7.62 3.88
CA SER A 211 -14.56 -6.91 2.75
C SER A 211 -13.49 -6.30 1.84
N LEU A 212 -13.86 -5.86 0.64
CA LEU A 212 -13.01 -5.03 -0.22
C LEU A 212 -12.81 -3.62 0.39
N SER A 213 -12.09 -3.54 1.50
CA SER A 213 -11.87 -2.33 2.28
C SER A 213 -10.48 -2.36 2.92
N THR A 214 -9.72 -1.27 2.76
CA THR A 214 -8.41 -1.13 3.42
C THR A 214 -8.50 -1.16 4.95
N PHE A 215 -9.64 -0.77 5.52
CA PHE A 215 -9.89 -0.83 6.95
C PHE A 215 -10.01 -2.28 7.46
N SER A 216 -10.87 -3.10 6.84
CA SER A 216 -11.05 -4.50 7.24
C SER A 216 -9.80 -5.33 6.92
N TRP A 217 -9.12 -5.01 5.81
CA TRP A 217 -7.83 -5.59 5.49
C TRP A 217 -6.77 -5.28 6.54
N LEU A 218 -6.66 -4.04 7.00
CA LEU A 218 -5.64 -3.67 7.99
C LEU A 218 -5.93 -4.32 9.36
N ALA A 219 -7.21 -4.41 9.74
CA ALA A 219 -7.61 -5.16 10.93
C ALA A 219 -7.23 -6.64 10.83
N ALA A 220 -7.50 -7.29 9.70
CA ALA A 220 -7.10 -8.67 9.45
C ALA A 220 -5.56 -8.82 9.42
N TRP A 221 -4.87 -7.88 8.76
CA TRP A 221 -3.41 -7.84 8.69
C TRP A 221 -2.80 -7.79 10.08
N MET A 222 -3.31 -6.94 10.98
CA MET A 222 -2.84 -6.79 12.36
C MET A 222 -3.36 -7.87 13.33
N SER A 223 -4.32 -8.70 12.94
CA SER A 223 -4.92 -9.74 13.79
C SER A 223 -3.94 -10.84 14.18
N LYS A 224 -4.36 -11.72 15.09
CA LYS A 224 -3.76 -13.05 15.35
C LYS A 224 -4.63 -14.18 14.79
N ALA A 225 -5.44 -13.90 13.75
CA ALA A 225 -6.33 -14.89 13.14
C ALA A 225 -5.56 -16.13 12.68
N LYS A 226 -6.21 -17.30 12.72
CA LYS A 226 -5.67 -18.54 12.16
C LYS A 226 -5.82 -18.58 10.63
N ASN A 227 -6.97 -18.14 10.13
CA ASN A 227 -7.26 -18.12 8.70
C ASN A 227 -7.91 -16.80 8.27
N ILE A 228 -7.43 -16.26 7.15
CA ILE A 228 -7.94 -15.06 6.51
C ILE A 228 -8.24 -15.42 5.05
N TYR A 229 -9.52 -15.46 4.68
CA TYR A 229 -9.95 -15.79 3.33
C TYR A 229 -10.06 -14.50 2.51
N LEU A 230 -8.99 -14.13 1.82
CA LEU A 230 -8.87 -12.84 1.15
C LEU A 230 -9.37 -12.93 -0.31
N PRO A 231 -10.43 -12.19 -0.68
CA PRO A 231 -10.81 -12.02 -2.07
C PRO A 231 -9.76 -11.15 -2.80
N VAL A 232 -9.23 -11.67 -3.91
CA VAL A 232 -8.40 -10.93 -4.86
C VAL A 232 -9.34 -10.36 -5.93
N ALA A 233 -10.01 -9.26 -5.58
CA ALA A 233 -11.01 -8.56 -6.39
C ALA A 233 -10.94 -7.05 -6.11
N GLY A 234 -11.44 -6.22 -7.04
CA GLY A 234 -11.56 -4.78 -6.82
C GLY A 234 -10.24 -4.15 -6.40
N ILE A 235 -10.22 -3.46 -5.25
CA ILE A 235 -9.02 -2.80 -4.72
C ILE A 235 -7.88 -3.75 -4.32
N PHE A 236 -8.12 -5.05 -4.16
CA PHE A 236 -7.08 -6.05 -3.88
C PHE A 236 -6.60 -6.79 -5.11
N SER A 237 -7.20 -6.55 -6.28
CA SER A 237 -6.75 -7.15 -7.52
C SER A 237 -5.64 -6.30 -8.15
N PRO A 238 -4.41 -6.81 -8.31
CA PRO A 238 -3.32 -6.06 -8.95
C PRO A 238 -3.61 -5.68 -10.41
N THR A 239 -4.50 -6.43 -11.08
CA THR A 239 -4.90 -6.16 -12.47
C THR A 239 -6.00 -5.11 -12.56
N GLN A 240 -6.91 -5.05 -11.58
CA GLN A 240 -8.00 -4.08 -11.56
C GLN A 240 -7.61 -2.75 -10.90
N HIS A 241 -6.81 -2.79 -9.82
CA HIS A 241 -6.40 -1.61 -9.06
C HIS A 241 -4.87 -1.57 -8.88
N PRO A 242 -4.12 -1.25 -9.95
CA PRO A 242 -2.65 -1.33 -9.94
C PRO A 242 -1.97 -0.27 -9.05
N SER A 243 -2.71 0.69 -8.51
CA SER A 243 -2.21 1.71 -7.57
C SER A 243 -2.06 1.19 -6.13
N SER A 244 -2.47 -0.05 -5.85
CA SER A 244 -2.44 -0.67 -4.52
C SER A 244 -1.95 -2.11 -4.60
N MET A 245 -1.12 -2.53 -3.65
CA MET A 245 -0.54 -3.88 -3.58
C MET A 245 -0.58 -4.40 -2.15
N LEU A 246 -1.77 -4.78 -1.71
CA LEU A 246 -2.06 -5.23 -0.34
C LEU A 246 -2.20 -6.76 -0.24
N LEU A 247 -1.44 -7.53 -1.03
CA LEU A 247 -1.48 -8.99 -0.99
C LEU A 247 -0.31 -9.55 -0.16
N PRO A 248 -0.53 -10.05 1.07
CA PRO A 248 0.52 -10.62 1.90
C PRO A 248 0.80 -12.08 1.51
N ILE A 249 1.37 -12.29 0.32
CA ILE A 249 1.57 -13.62 -0.26
C ILE A 249 2.49 -14.56 0.55
N ASP A 250 3.30 -14.00 1.45
CA ASP A 250 4.22 -14.74 2.31
C ASP A 250 3.61 -15.05 3.70
N ASP A 251 2.36 -14.66 3.96
CA ASP A 251 1.68 -14.89 5.23
C ASP A 251 0.75 -16.11 5.13
N GLU A 252 1.11 -17.20 5.81
CA GLU A 252 0.42 -18.49 5.75
C GLU A 252 -1.04 -18.47 6.23
N ARG A 253 -1.44 -17.42 6.97
CA ARG A 253 -2.82 -17.25 7.41
C ARG A 253 -3.75 -16.98 6.22
N TYR A 254 -3.23 -16.47 5.11
CA TYR A 254 -4.02 -16.02 3.98
C TYR A 254 -4.30 -17.14 2.98
N GLU A 255 -5.59 -17.37 2.73
CA GLU A 255 -6.06 -18.10 1.55
C GLU A 255 -6.63 -17.11 0.54
N PHE A 256 -6.08 -17.10 -0.68
CA PHE A 256 -6.47 -16.17 -1.73
C PHE A 256 -7.52 -16.77 -2.67
N TYR A 257 -8.53 -15.96 -3.02
CA TYR A 257 -9.57 -16.33 -3.99
C TYR A 257 -9.64 -15.28 -5.10
N SER A 258 -9.21 -15.61 -6.31
CA SER A 258 -9.21 -14.68 -7.44
C SER A 258 -10.57 -14.63 -8.12
N PHE A 259 -11.04 -13.42 -8.37
CA PHE A 259 -12.27 -13.15 -9.11
C PHE A 259 -11.93 -12.54 -10.48
N PRO A 260 -12.84 -12.64 -11.48
CA PRO A 260 -12.76 -11.82 -12.68
C PRO A 260 -12.84 -10.33 -12.35
N ILE A 261 -12.54 -9.47 -13.31
CA ILE A 261 -12.70 -8.01 -13.16
C ILE A 261 -14.20 -7.68 -13.23
N TYR A 262 -14.70 -6.98 -12.21
CA TYR A 262 -16.06 -6.44 -12.18
C TYR A 262 -16.10 -5.15 -11.37
N TYR A 263 -17.03 -4.26 -11.69
CA TYR A 263 -17.10 -2.93 -11.09
C TYR A 263 -18.39 -2.76 -10.29
N ALA A 264 -18.31 -1.99 -9.21
CA ALA A 264 -19.46 -1.66 -8.39
C ALA A 264 -20.48 -0.84 -9.21
N LEU A 265 -21.75 -1.22 -9.09
CA LEU A 265 -22.90 -0.37 -9.42
C LEU A 265 -23.60 0.05 -8.12
N ASP A 266 -24.60 0.91 -8.24
CA ASP A 266 -25.42 1.31 -7.10
C ASP A 266 -26.07 0.07 -6.47
N ILE A 267 -26.38 0.18 -5.18
CA ILE A 267 -26.82 -0.97 -4.38
C ILE A 267 -28.16 -1.55 -4.85
N GLU A 268 -29.02 -0.76 -5.50
CA GLU A 268 -30.29 -1.27 -6.04
C GLU A 268 -30.07 -2.19 -7.24
N HIS A 269 -28.98 -1.99 -7.99
CA HIS A 269 -28.62 -2.80 -9.16
C HIS A 269 -27.46 -3.77 -8.89
N TYR A 270 -27.21 -4.13 -7.62
CA TYR A 270 -26.03 -4.93 -7.27
C TYR A 270 -25.97 -6.30 -7.99
N ARG A 271 -27.12 -6.92 -8.25
CA ARG A 271 -27.19 -8.19 -8.99
C ARG A 271 -26.74 -8.07 -10.44
N THR A 272 -26.88 -6.91 -11.07
CA THR A 272 -26.42 -6.68 -12.45
C THR A 272 -24.92 -6.96 -12.62
N TYR A 273 -24.09 -6.60 -11.62
CA TYR A 273 -22.65 -6.84 -11.69
C TYR A 273 -22.20 -8.09 -10.93
N LEU A 274 -22.96 -8.57 -9.93
CA LEU A 274 -22.62 -9.80 -9.21
C LEU A 274 -23.04 -11.07 -9.94
N ASP A 275 -24.17 -11.08 -10.65
CA ASP A 275 -24.66 -12.30 -11.31
C ASP A 275 -23.69 -12.88 -12.35
N PRO A 276 -23.02 -12.08 -13.19
CA PRO A 276 -22.00 -12.59 -14.11
C PRO A 276 -20.81 -13.26 -13.41
N VAL A 277 -20.53 -12.89 -12.16
CA VAL A 277 -19.35 -13.36 -11.40
C VAL A 277 -19.72 -14.25 -10.21
N ARG A 278 -21.01 -14.56 -10.02
CA ARG A 278 -21.56 -15.18 -8.81
C ARG A 278 -21.07 -16.59 -8.51
N ASN A 279 -20.40 -17.26 -9.46
CA ASN A 279 -19.71 -18.54 -9.24
C ASN A 279 -18.32 -18.54 -9.90
N CYS A 280 -17.78 -17.35 -10.17
CA CYS A 280 -16.55 -17.17 -10.91
C CYS A 280 -15.45 -16.76 -9.92
N TRP A 281 -14.89 -17.72 -9.21
CA TRP A 281 -13.67 -17.54 -8.44
C TRP A 281 -12.90 -18.85 -8.36
N GLU A 282 -11.61 -18.73 -8.12
CA GLU A 282 -10.73 -19.88 -7.89
C GLU A 282 -9.81 -19.62 -6.71
N ARG A 283 -9.47 -20.68 -5.96
CA ARG A 283 -8.41 -20.60 -4.96
C ARG A 283 -7.09 -20.42 -5.69
N THR A 284 -6.38 -19.35 -5.37
CA THR A 284 -5.14 -18.98 -6.05
C THR A 284 -3.95 -19.23 -5.15
N GLU A 285 -3.00 -20.04 -5.62
CA GLU A 285 -1.75 -20.26 -4.90
C GLU A 285 -0.89 -18.99 -4.89
N PRO A 286 -0.25 -18.60 -3.78
CA PRO A 286 0.49 -17.34 -3.65
C PRO A 286 1.55 -17.12 -4.75
N ARG A 287 2.22 -18.20 -5.17
CA ARG A 287 3.24 -18.17 -6.26
C ARG A 287 2.70 -17.65 -7.60
N LEU A 288 1.39 -17.80 -7.86
CA LEU A 288 0.75 -17.32 -9.09
C LEU A 288 0.45 -15.82 -9.02
N LEU A 289 0.35 -15.25 -7.82
CA LEU A 289 0.14 -13.81 -7.58
C LEU A 289 1.45 -13.03 -7.58
N SER A 290 2.56 -13.67 -7.17
CA SER A 290 3.89 -13.06 -7.05
C SER A 290 4.35 -12.25 -8.29
N PRO A 291 4.19 -12.71 -9.55
CA PRO A 291 4.59 -11.91 -10.72
C PRO A 291 3.89 -10.56 -10.81
N ALA A 292 2.64 -10.46 -10.38
CA ALA A 292 1.88 -9.22 -10.42
C ALA A 292 2.34 -8.22 -9.35
N LEU A 293 2.94 -8.72 -8.27
CA LEU A 293 3.45 -7.92 -7.14
C LEU A 293 4.91 -7.48 -7.31
N LYS A 294 5.62 -8.02 -8.31
CA LYS A 294 7.00 -7.61 -8.58
C LYS A 294 7.07 -6.10 -8.79
N ASN A 295 8.06 -5.48 -8.13
CA ASN A 295 8.33 -4.07 -8.30
C ASN A 295 8.70 -3.76 -9.75
N ARG A 296 7.79 -3.12 -10.48
CA ARG A 296 8.01 -2.70 -11.87
C ARG A 296 8.87 -1.44 -12.00
N HIS A 297 9.23 -0.84 -10.86
CA HIS A 297 9.93 0.43 -10.76
C HIS A 297 11.22 0.30 -9.94
N GLU A 298 11.89 -0.85 -9.99
CA GLU A 298 13.22 -1.04 -9.39
C GLU A 298 14.24 -0.03 -9.92
N SER A 299 14.14 0.34 -11.20
CA SER A 299 14.93 1.39 -11.82
C SER A 299 14.65 2.78 -11.23
N PHE A 300 13.43 3.06 -10.76
CA PHE A 300 13.11 4.29 -10.04
C PHE A 300 13.83 4.32 -8.69
N ASP A 301 13.73 3.26 -7.89
CA ASP A 301 14.40 3.17 -6.60
C ASP A 301 15.91 3.32 -6.75
N ALA A 302 16.45 2.65 -7.76
CA ALA A 302 17.87 2.69 -8.03
C ALA A 302 18.32 4.10 -8.44
N SER A 303 17.56 4.74 -9.33
CA SER A 303 17.83 6.10 -9.79
C SER A 303 17.69 7.11 -8.65
N LEU A 304 16.63 7.01 -7.84
CA LEU A 304 16.37 7.87 -6.70
C LEU A 304 17.47 7.72 -5.63
N GLY A 305 17.89 6.50 -5.30
CA GLY A 305 18.99 6.27 -4.35
C GLY A 305 20.33 6.84 -4.84
N LEU A 306 20.53 6.86 -6.16
CA LEU A 306 21.72 7.45 -6.78
C LEU A 306 21.60 8.94 -7.08
N PHE A 307 20.44 9.56 -6.84
CA PHE A 307 20.21 10.98 -7.11
C PHE A 307 21.33 11.84 -6.54
N ASP A 308 21.87 12.74 -7.34
CA ASP A 308 22.95 13.65 -6.97
C ASP A 308 22.54 15.06 -7.44
N PRO A 309 22.33 16.03 -6.52
CA PRO A 309 21.75 17.31 -6.89
C PRO A 309 22.64 18.11 -7.86
N ASP A 310 23.97 17.99 -7.74
CA ASP A 310 24.92 18.72 -8.59
C ASP A 310 25.01 18.13 -10.00
N ASP A 311 25.02 16.79 -10.11
CA ASP A 311 24.90 16.10 -11.39
C ASP A 311 23.54 16.43 -12.04
N TYR A 312 22.45 16.36 -11.27
CA TYR A 312 21.10 16.57 -11.77
C TYR A 312 20.91 17.99 -12.31
N LEU A 313 21.40 19.00 -11.59
CA LEU A 313 21.35 20.40 -12.03
C LEU A 313 22.18 20.62 -13.30
N ARG A 314 23.37 20.02 -13.40
CA ARG A 314 24.22 20.12 -14.61
C ARG A 314 23.54 19.53 -15.84
N LEU A 315 22.79 18.46 -15.67
CA LEU A 315 22.03 17.82 -16.75
C LEU A 315 20.72 18.59 -17.07
N ASN A 316 20.22 19.40 -16.14
CA ASN A 316 18.94 20.10 -16.23
C ASN A 316 19.11 21.59 -15.89
N THR A 317 19.92 22.31 -16.67
CA THR A 317 20.30 23.70 -16.39
C THR A 317 19.13 24.68 -16.34
N HIS A 318 18.00 24.34 -16.97
CA HIS A 318 16.76 25.10 -16.88
C HIS A 318 16.16 25.15 -15.46
N LEU A 319 16.61 24.29 -14.54
CA LEU A 319 16.19 24.27 -13.13
C LEU A 319 17.07 25.15 -12.23
N ALA A 320 17.96 25.97 -12.79
CA ALA A 320 18.85 26.83 -12.00
C ALA A 320 18.09 27.80 -11.08
N ASP A 321 16.98 28.37 -11.56
CA ASP A 321 16.15 29.28 -10.76
C ASP A 321 15.43 28.54 -9.63
N ASP A 322 14.91 27.34 -9.90
CA ASP A 322 14.29 26.48 -8.89
C ASP A 322 15.31 26.05 -7.82
N HIS A 323 16.54 25.71 -8.23
CA HIS A 323 17.62 25.42 -7.32
C HIS A 323 18.02 26.64 -6.47
N ALA A 324 18.08 27.83 -7.07
CA ALA A 324 18.37 29.06 -6.31
C ALA A 324 17.30 29.34 -5.25
N LYS A 325 16.03 29.00 -5.53
CA LYS A 325 14.90 29.24 -4.63
C LYS A 325 14.69 28.16 -3.57
N PHE A 326 14.93 26.89 -3.92
CA PHE A 326 14.55 25.73 -3.10
C PHE A 326 15.71 24.77 -2.80
N GLY A 327 16.92 25.06 -3.28
CA GLY A 327 18.10 24.21 -3.15
C GLY A 327 17.90 22.81 -3.76
N GLY A 328 18.65 21.83 -3.26
CA GLY A 328 18.54 20.44 -3.69
C GLY A 328 17.16 19.82 -3.46
N VAL A 329 16.37 20.36 -2.51
CA VAL A 329 14.99 19.91 -2.25
C VAL A 329 14.10 20.15 -3.47
N GLY A 330 14.22 21.32 -4.11
CA GLY A 330 13.48 21.62 -5.34
C GLY A 330 13.84 20.67 -6.48
N LEU A 331 15.13 20.39 -6.64
CA LEU A 331 15.63 19.46 -7.66
C LEU A 331 15.12 18.02 -7.43
N LEU A 332 15.13 17.55 -6.19
CA LEU A 332 14.62 16.22 -5.86
C LEU A 332 13.12 16.12 -6.09
N ASN A 333 12.35 17.14 -5.70
CA ASN A 333 10.92 17.22 -5.99
C ASN A 333 10.65 17.20 -7.50
N HIS A 334 11.42 17.95 -8.29
CA HIS A 334 11.29 17.93 -9.75
C HIS A 334 11.59 16.52 -10.29
N PHE A 335 12.67 15.88 -9.83
CA PHE A 335 13.05 14.54 -10.28
C PHE A 335 11.97 13.49 -10.02
N THR A 336 11.43 13.42 -8.80
CA THR A 336 10.44 12.39 -8.43
C THR A 336 9.08 12.59 -9.11
N THR A 337 8.71 13.85 -9.38
CA THR A 337 7.40 14.19 -9.97
C THR A 337 7.40 14.25 -11.49
N HIS A 338 8.47 14.72 -12.11
CA HIS A 338 8.57 14.95 -13.55
C HIS A 338 9.81 14.30 -14.15
N GLY A 339 10.99 14.61 -13.61
CA GLY A 339 12.28 14.29 -14.22
C GLY A 339 12.46 12.81 -14.57
N TYR A 340 12.23 11.91 -13.62
CA TYR A 340 12.36 10.47 -13.89
C TYR A 340 11.41 10.02 -15.01
N TRP A 341 10.16 10.45 -14.94
CA TRP A 341 9.11 10.04 -15.87
C TRP A 341 9.29 10.62 -17.27
N SER A 342 10.04 11.72 -17.41
CA SER A 342 10.46 12.30 -18.68
C SER A 342 11.80 11.77 -19.20
N GLY A 343 12.41 10.79 -18.52
CA GLY A 343 13.68 10.19 -18.91
C GLY A 343 14.94 10.97 -18.47
N SER A 344 14.78 11.93 -17.56
CA SER A 344 15.92 12.65 -16.97
C SER A 344 16.75 11.71 -16.11
N ARG A 345 18.08 11.75 -16.27
CA ARG A 345 19.02 10.98 -15.44
C ARG A 345 19.18 11.65 -14.08
N SER A 346 19.21 10.86 -13.00
CA SER A 346 19.36 11.36 -11.63
C SER A 346 20.79 11.65 -11.21
N PHE A 347 21.77 11.19 -11.97
CA PHE A 347 23.21 11.41 -11.76
C PHE A 347 23.96 11.35 -13.10
N LYS A 348 25.23 11.76 -13.10
CA LYS A 348 26.07 11.72 -14.30
C LYS A 348 26.44 10.28 -14.62
N PHE A 349 26.12 9.84 -15.84
CA PHE A 349 26.44 8.52 -16.34
C PHE A 349 26.90 8.62 -17.80
N SER A 350 28.03 8.00 -18.14
CA SER A 350 28.57 7.95 -19.50
C SER A 350 28.46 6.53 -20.04
N ASP A 351 27.54 6.31 -20.98
CA ASP A 351 27.36 5.01 -21.64
C ASP A 351 28.67 4.53 -22.29
N ARG A 352 29.42 5.46 -22.90
CA ARG A 352 30.71 5.18 -23.54
C ARG A 352 31.75 4.70 -22.53
N ASP A 353 31.95 5.44 -21.45
CA ASP A 353 33.01 5.11 -20.48
C ASP A 353 32.66 3.81 -19.74
N TYR A 354 31.39 3.63 -19.41
CA TYR A 354 30.90 2.41 -18.79
C TYR A 354 31.05 1.18 -19.70
N ALA A 355 30.71 1.30 -20.99
CA ALA A 355 30.92 0.22 -21.96
C ALA A 355 32.40 -0.14 -22.15
N MET A 356 33.28 0.87 -22.19
CA MET A 356 34.72 0.67 -22.31
C MET A 356 35.31 -0.04 -21.09
N ARG A 357 34.87 0.34 -19.88
CA ARG A 357 35.35 -0.27 -18.62
C ARG A 357 34.75 -1.65 -18.38
N TYR A 358 33.50 -1.88 -18.79
CA TYR A 358 32.76 -3.11 -18.53
C TYR A 358 32.17 -3.73 -19.80
N PRO A 359 32.99 -4.30 -20.70
CA PRO A 359 32.52 -4.87 -21.97
C PRO A 359 31.47 -5.97 -21.81
N LYS A 360 31.48 -6.71 -20.69
CA LYS A 360 30.45 -7.70 -20.39
C LYS A 360 29.07 -7.07 -20.23
N ALA A 361 28.98 -5.88 -19.63
CA ALA A 361 27.73 -5.14 -19.52
C ALA A 361 27.19 -4.78 -20.90
N SER A 362 28.06 -4.33 -21.81
CA SER A 362 27.70 -4.05 -23.21
C SER A 362 27.20 -5.29 -23.94
N LEU A 363 27.84 -6.44 -23.73
CA LEU A 363 27.36 -7.70 -24.30
C LEU A 363 25.98 -8.09 -23.76
N GLU A 364 25.73 -7.93 -22.46
CA GLU A 364 24.43 -8.27 -21.86
C GLU A 364 23.31 -7.34 -22.35
N VAL A 365 23.60 -6.05 -22.53
CA VAL A 365 22.66 -5.10 -23.18
C VAL A 365 22.44 -5.49 -24.64
N ALA A 366 23.49 -5.80 -25.41
CA ALA A 366 23.38 -6.21 -26.81
C ALA A 366 22.58 -7.52 -27.01
N LEU A 367 22.59 -8.41 -26.01
CA LEU A 367 21.77 -9.62 -25.97
C LEU A 367 20.33 -9.39 -25.49
N GLY A 368 19.95 -8.13 -25.22
CA GLY A 368 18.60 -7.77 -24.79
C GLY A 368 18.27 -8.12 -23.34
N LYS A 369 19.28 -8.42 -22.50
CA LYS A 369 19.04 -8.70 -21.07
C LYS A 369 18.69 -7.44 -20.27
N TYR A 370 19.15 -6.28 -20.74
CA TYR A 370 18.87 -4.97 -20.17
C TYR A 370 18.55 -3.99 -21.29
N SER A 371 17.71 -3.00 -21.00
CA SER A 371 17.25 -2.02 -22.00
C SER A 371 18.31 -1.00 -22.39
N SER A 372 19.28 -0.73 -21.51
CA SER A 372 20.38 0.20 -21.72
C SER A 372 21.57 -0.10 -20.79
N LEU A 373 22.71 0.54 -21.01
CA LEU A 373 23.87 0.44 -20.12
C LEU A 373 23.61 1.06 -18.75
N LEU A 374 22.82 2.14 -18.70
CA LEU A 374 22.33 2.71 -17.44
C LEU A 374 21.45 1.70 -16.69
N ASP A 375 20.50 1.07 -17.38
CA ASP A 375 19.61 0.05 -16.81
C ASP A 375 20.43 -1.13 -16.23
N HIS A 376 21.40 -1.63 -16.99
CA HIS A 376 22.35 -2.63 -16.46
C HIS A 376 23.10 -2.12 -15.22
N TYR A 377 23.58 -0.88 -15.20
CA TYR A 377 24.29 -0.34 -14.04
C TYR A 377 23.38 -0.29 -12.79
N LEU A 378 22.13 0.17 -12.97
CA LEU A 378 21.13 0.26 -11.90
C LEU A 378 20.79 -1.11 -11.29
N HIS A 379 20.70 -2.16 -12.12
CA HIS A 379 20.32 -3.50 -11.67
C HIS A 379 21.49 -4.40 -11.26
N VAL A 380 22.67 -4.24 -11.86
CA VAL A 380 23.81 -5.15 -11.67
C VAL A 380 25.09 -4.40 -11.33
N GLY A 381 25.49 -3.46 -12.18
CA GLY A 381 26.83 -2.87 -12.14
C GLY A 381 27.19 -2.29 -10.78
N ARG A 382 26.28 -1.50 -10.18
CA ARG A 382 26.51 -0.91 -8.85
C ARG A 382 26.71 -1.95 -7.75
N HIS A 383 26.03 -3.09 -7.83
CA HIS A 383 26.14 -4.17 -6.83
C HIS A 383 27.42 -4.97 -7.00
N MET A 384 28.01 -4.95 -8.20
CA MET A 384 29.34 -5.48 -8.48
C MET A 384 30.48 -4.50 -8.16
N GLY A 385 30.16 -3.30 -7.63
CA GLY A 385 31.15 -2.26 -7.36
C GLY A 385 31.68 -1.56 -8.61
N TYR A 386 30.94 -1.58 -9.72
CA TYR A 386 31.34 -0.86 -10.93
C TYR A 386 31.25 0.64 -10.70
N ASP A 387 32.20 1.37 -11.26
CA ASP A 387 32.24 2.82 -11.23
C ASP A 387 31.60 3.40 -12.49
N CYS A 388 30.71 4.37 -12.30
CA CYS A 388 30.00 5.05 -13.38
C CYS A 388 30.49 6.48 -13.61
N ARG A 389 31.50 6.94 -12.85
CA ARG A 389 32.04 8.31 -12.89
C ARG A 389 33.36 8.43 -13.64
#